data_AF-A0AAV3US22-F1
#
_entry.id   AF-A0AAV3US22-F1
#
_cell.length_a   1.000
_cell.length_b   1.000
_cell.length_c   1.000
_cell.angle_alpha   90.00
_cell.angle_beta   90.00
_cell.angle_gamma   90.00
#
_symmetry.space_group_name_H-M   'P 1'
#
loop_
_entity.id
_entity.type
_entity.pdbx_description
1 polymer ?
#
loop_
_entity_poly.entity_id
_entity_poly.type
_entity_poly.pdbx_seq_one_letter_code
_entity_poly.pdbx_strand_id
1 'polypeptide(L)' 'MSEQEYKSRLGDLLAENEDYKRTYDVESPNDIDPLEYAEYGDPEQVWLDITNWEAVRQEIHDFRRVNRGNATDEGVV' A
#
# COMPACT_ATOMS: atom_id res chain seq x y z
N MET A 1 9.24 15.62 -7.73
CA MET A 1 8.15 15.83 -6.77
C MET A 1 8.62 16.78 -5.70
N SER A 2 7.76 17.73 -5.34
CA SER A 2 7.91 18.53 -4.13
C SER A 2 7.56 17.72 -2.88
N GLU A 3 8.01 18.18 -1.72
CA GLU A 3 7.71 17.54 -0.43
C GLU A 3 6.20 17.50 -0.12
N GLN A 4 5.45 18.51 -0.57
CA GLN A 4 3.99 18.56 -0.40
C GLN A 4 3.28 17.53 -1.28
N GLU A 5 3.68 17.39 -2.55
CA GLU A 5 3.15 16.34 -3.43
C GLU A 5 3.46 14.94 -2.88
N TYR A 6 4.65 14.74 -2.31
CA TYR A 6 5.03 13.50 -1.62
C TYR A 6 4.11 13.21 -0.43
N LYS A 7 3.92 14.18 0.47
CA LYS A 7 3.10 14.00 1.67
C LYS A 7 1.64 13.72 1.32
N SER A 8 1.11 14.42 0.31
CA SER A 8 -0.25 14.18 -0.20
C SER A 8 -0.38 12.76 -0.73
N ARG A 9 0.49 12.36 -1.67
CA ARG A 9 0.44 11.03 -2.29
C ARG A 9 0.60 9.90 -1.27
N LEU A 10 1.52 10.06 -0.31
CA LEU A 10 1.68 9.08 0.77
C LEU A 10 0.44 9.00 1.66
N GLY A 11 -0.22 10.13 1.93
CA GLY A 11 -1.49 10.17 2.66
C GLY A 11 -2.59 9.39 1.94
N ASP A 12 -2.72 9.61 0.63
CA ASP A 12 -3.71 8.91 -0.21
C ASP A 12 -3.47 7.40 -0.21
N LEU A 13 -2.22 6.97 -0.38
CA LEU A 13 -1.86 5.54 -0.36
C LEU A 13 -2.12 4.88 1.00
N LEU A 14 -1.86 5.61 2.10
CA LEU A 14 -2.14 5.09 3.44
C LEU A 14 -3.65 4.95 3.67
N ALA A 15 -4.46 5.90 3.19
CA ALA A 15 -5.91 5.79 3.25
C ALA A 15 -6.42 4.60 2.43
N GLU A 16 -5.93 4.45 1.20
CA GLU A 16 -6.30 3.33 0.32
C GLU A 16 -5.90 1.96 0.94
N ASN A 17 -4.72 1.88 1.55
CA ASN A 17 -4.30 0.68 2.27
C ASN A 17 -5.24 0.32 3.44
N GLU A 18 -5.70 1.31 4.21
CA GLU A 18 -6.64 1.08 5.32
C GLU A 18 -8.04 0.73 4.82
N ASP A 19 -8.45 1.23 3.65
CA ASP A 19 -9.69 0.85 3.00
C ASP A 19 -9.70 -0.63 2.57
N TYR A 20 -8.59 -1.13 2.02
CA TYR A 20 -8.47 -2.57 1.71
C TYR A 20 -8.51 -3.42 2.98
N LYS A 21 -7.77 -3.05 4.03
CA LYS A 21 -7.81 -3.78 5.32
C LYS A 21 -9.23 -3.89 5.87
N ARG A 22 -9.98 -2.79 5.84
CA ARG A 22 -11.36 -2.75 6.31
C ARG A 22 -12.31 -3.56 5.43
N THR A 23 -12.07 -3.59 4.12
CA THR A 23 -12.90 -4.34 3.16
C THR A 23 -12.75 -5.84 3.37
N TYR A 24 -11.52 -6.30 3.57
CA TYR A 24 -11.20 -7.73 3.68
C TYR A 24 -11.04 -8.25 5.11
N ASP A 25 -11.12 -7.37 6.12
CA ASP A 25 -10.89 -7.67 7.54
C ASP A 25 -9.55 -8.39 7.81
N VAL A 26 -8.51 -8.00 7.07
CA VAL A 26 -7.16 -8.56 7.16
C VAL A 26 -6.11 -7.46 7.13
N GLU A 27 -4.89 -7.74 7.61
CA GLU A 27 -3.81 -6.75 7.65
C GLU A 27 -3.01 -6.68 6.33
N SER A 28 -3.08 -7.73 5.51
CA SER A 28 -2.26 -7.90 4.33
C SER A 28 -2.99 -8.64 3.21
N PRO A 29 -2.74 -8.34 1.93
CA PRO A 29 -3.30 -9.12 0.82
C PRO A 29 -2.89 -10.59 0.89
N ASN A 30 -1.69 -10.88 1.41
CA ASN A 30 -1.21 -12.26 1.65
C ASN A 30 -1.99 -13.04 2.71
N ASP A 31 -2.81 -12.36 3.53
CA ASP A 31 -3.64 -13.02 4.54
C ASP A 31 -4.99 -13.49 3.95
N ILE A 32 -5.30 -13.10 2.71
CA ILE A 32 -6.51 -13.55 2.00
C ILE A 32 -6.21 -14.89 1.33
N ASP A 33 -6.96 -15.93 1.68
CA ASP A 33 -6.83 -17.23 1.03
C ASP A 33 -7.41 -17.17 -0.40
N PRO A 34 -6.60 -17.50 -1.44
CA PRO A 34 -7.06 -17.54 -2.82
C PRO A 34 -8.21 -18.50 -3.12
N LEU A 35 -8.45 -19.47 -2.24
CA LEU A 35 -9.54 -20.42 -2.35
C LEU A 35 -10.83 -19.92 -1.67
N GLU A 36 -10.73 -18.91 -0.81
CA GLU A 36 -11.85 -18.32 -0.06
C GLU A 36 -12.28 -16.95 -0.60
N TYR A 37 -11.78 -16.52 -1.77
CA TYR A 37 -12.21 -15.28 -2.44
C TYR A 37 -13.73 -15.17 -2.63
N ALA A 38 -14.41 -16.30 -2.77
CA ALA A 38 -15.86 -16.36 -2.92
C ALA A 38 -16.63 -15.80 -1.71
N GLU A 39 -16.02 -15.75 -0.52
CA GLU A 39 -16.62 -15.15 0.68
C GLU A 39 -16.64 -13.62 0.62
N TYR A 40 -15.70 -13.03 -0.13
CA TYR A 40 -15.55 -11.58 -0.28
C TYR A 40 -16.31 -11.01 -1.49
N GLY A 41 -16.80 -11.88 -2.39
CA GLY A 41 -17.65 -11.49 -3.51
C GLY A 41 -17.20 -12.08 -4.83
N ASP A 42 -17.17 -11.23 -5.86
CA ASP A 42 -16.76 -11.63 -7.21
C ASP A 42 -15.25 -11.92 -7.24
N PRO A 43 -14.82 -13.14 -7.62
CA PRO A 43 -13.41 -13.51 -7.57
C PRO A 43 -12.50 -12.67 -8.47
N GLU A 44 -13.01 -12.16 -9.60
CA GLU A 44 -12.23 -11.30 -10.50
C GLU A 44 -12.00 -9.92 -9.86
N GLN A 45 -13.03 -9.36 -9.22
CA GLN A 45 -12.88 -8.13 -8.44
C GLN A 45 -11.91 -8.31 -7.26
N VAL A 46 -12.05 -9.39 -6.49
CA VAL A 46 -11.15 -9.67 -5.35
C VAL A 46 -9.70 -9.80 -5.81
N TRP A 47 -9.45 -10.46 -6.93
CA TRP A 47 -8.10 -10.55 -7.49
C TRP A 47 -7.55 -9.18 -7.93
N LEU A 48 -8.38 -8.34 -8.54
CA LEU A 48 -8.00 -6.97 -8.94
C LEU A 48 -7.66 -6.11 -7.70
N ASP A 49 -8.48 -6.21 -6.66
CA ASP A 49 -8.27 -5.48 -5.41
C ASP A 49 -6.99 -5.93 -4.70
N ILE A 50 -6.69 -7.24 -4.67
CA ILE A 50 -5.45 -7.78 -4.12
C ILE A 50 -4.23 -7.23 -4.87
N THR A 51 -4.26 -7.27 -6.20
CA THR A 51 -3.14 -6.79 -7.02
C THR A 51 -2.95 -5.28 -6.88
N ASN A 52 -4.03 -4.50 -6.78
CA ASN A 52 -3.96 -3.08 -6.48
C ASN A 52 -3.41 -2.82 -5.07
N TRP A 53 -3.85 -3.58 -4.06
CA TRP A 53 -3.39 -3.44 -2.69
C TRP A 53 -1.88 -3.74 -2.56
N GLU A 54 -1.38 -4.76 -3.25
CA GLU A 54 0.06 -5.03 -3.32
C GLU A 54 0.84 -3.85 -3.92
N ALA A 55 0.33 -3.26 -5.01
CA ALA A 55 0.94 -2.10 -5.64
C ALA A 55 0.99 -0.88 -4.70
N VAL A 56 -0.11 -0.60 -3.99
CA VAL A 56 -0.18 0.45 -2.96
C VAL A 56 0.89 0.25 -1.90
N ARG A 57 1.02 -0.97 -1.37
CA ARG A 57 2.01 -1.28 -0.33
C ARG A 57 3.45 -1.16 -0.83
N GLN A 58 3.70 -1.55 -2.08
CA GLN A 58 4.99 -1.37 -2.72
C GLN A 58 5.35 0.11 -2.87
N GLU A 59 4.39 0.94 -3.31
CA GLU A 59 4.61 2.39 -3.45
C GLU A 59 4.87 3.06 -2.10
N ILE A 60 4.14 2.69 -1.05
CA ILE A 60 4.40 3.14 0.35
C ILE A 60 5.82 2.75 0.79
N HIS A 61 6.25 1.51 0.50
CA HIS A 61 7.59 1.05 0.86
C HIS A 61 8.67 1.87 0.15
N ASP A 62 8.48 2.16 -1.13
CA ASP A 62 9.43 2.92 -1.94
C ASP A 62 9.50 4.38 -1.47
N PHE A 63 8.37 5.00 -1.13
CA PHE A 63 8.36 6.32 -0.50
C PHE A 63 9.15 6.34 0.81
N ARG A 64 8.98 5.33 1.68
CA ARG A 64 9.75 5.22 2.93
C ARG A 64 11.25 5.00 2.70
N ARG A 65 11.60 4.28 1.63
CA ARG A 65 13.00 4.05 1.24
C ARG A 65 13.66 5.35 0.78
N VAL A 66 13.01 6.12 -0.08
CA VAL A 66 13.51 7.43 -0.55
C VAL A 66 13.72 8.38 0.62
N ASN A 67 12.77 8.45 1.55
CA ASN A 67 12.88 9.32 2.72
C ASN A 67 14.08 8.97 3.61
N ARG A 68 14.35 7.66 3.83
CA ARG A 68 15.53 7.22 4.58
C ARG A 68 16.83 7.49 3.84
N GLY A 69 16.85 7.34 2.51
CA GLY A 69 18.02 7.65 1.69
C GLY A 69 18.44 9.12 1.78
N ASN A 70 17.46 10.03 1.70
CA ASN A 70 17.72 11.48 1.83
C ASN A 70 18.20 11.87 3.24
N ALA A 71 17.65 11.25 4.29
CA ALA A 71 18.06 11.55 5.67
C ALA A 71 19.50 11.10 6.02
N THR A 72 20.10 10.21 5.23
CA THR A 72 21.45 9.68 5.50
C THR A 72 22.55 10.44 4.72
N ASP A 73 22.20 11.13 3.63
CA ASP A 73 23.14 11.89 2.80
C ASP A 73 23.44 13.30 3.37
N GLU A 74 22.56 13.84 4.21
CA GLU A 74 22.77 15.11 4.94
C GLU A 74 23.60 14.97 6.23
N GLY A 75 24.20 13.79 6.48
CA GLY A 75 24.96 13.46 7.69
C GLY A 75 26.48 13.37 7.53
N VAL A 76 27.04 13.85 6.42
CA VAL A 76 28.51 13.93 6.20
C VAL A 76 28.94 15.39 6.17
N VAL A 77 29.22 15.95 7.35
CA VAL A 77 30.03 17.18 7.53
C VAL A 77 31.04 16.93 8.64
#